data_AF-A0A6J8CTW2-F1
#
_entry.id   AF-A0A6J8CTW2-F1
#
_cell.length_a   1.000
_cell.length_b   1.000
_cell.length_c   1.000
_cell.angle_alpha   90.00
_cell.angle_beta   90.00
_cell.angle_gamma   90.00
#
_symmetry.space_group_name_H-M   'P 1'
#
loop_
_entity.id
_entity.type
_entity.pdbx_description
1 polymer ?
#
loop_
_entity_poly.entity_id
_entity_poly.type
_entity_poly.pdbx_seq_one_letter_code
_entity_poly.pdbx_strand_id
1 'polypeptide(L)'
;MKLLKLIHSITQTSNPQETTKPFLPEKLEQQYGDLFTGLGCLPGTHKIRINKTVAPFVHAPRKIPIAIKDKVKAELDRMEDIGVIFKQQEPTQWVNSMVTVIKPNGKIPICIDPRDLNKAILREHYPLKTVEEVISQMPNAKVLSKLDATSGFWHIQLDEPS
;
A
#
# COMPACT_ATOMS: atom_id res chain seq x y z
N MET A 1 -6.65 -1.04 12.00
CA MET A 1 -5.59 -0.44 11.17
C MET A 1 -5.78 1.08 11.20
N LYS A 2 -4.74 1.90 10.99
CA LYS A 2 -4.89 3.35 10.86
C LYS A 2 -4.71 3.73 9.39
N LEU A 3 -5.56 4.60 8.85
CA LEU A 3 -5.48 5.05 7.45
C LEU A 3 -4.27 5.98 7.22
N LEU A 4 -4.10 7.00 8.07
CA LEU A 4 -2.93 7.88 8.07
C LEU A 4 -2.05 7.66 9.31
N LYS A 5 -0.74 7.88 9.13
CA LYS A 5 0.24 7.93 10.21
C LYS A 5 1.01 9.24 10.15
N LEU A 6 0.95 10.04 11.23
CA LEU A 6 1.86 11.15 11.43
C LEU A 6 3.25 10.59 11.75
N ILE A 7 4.23 10.86 10.89
CA ILE A 7 5.60 10.37 11.04
C ILE A 7 6.46 11.39 11.78
N HIS A 8 6.33 12.66 11.41
CA HIS A 8 7.22 13.70 11.92
C HIS A 8 6.56 15.07 11.90
N SER A 9 6.91 15.91 12.88
CA SER A 9 6.58 17.32 12.93
C SER A 9 7.87 18.08 13.20
N ILE A 10 8.20 19.05 12.35
CA ILE A 10 9.33 19.96 12.56
C ILE A 10 8.77 21.34 12.79
N THR A 11 9.16 21.96 13.90
CA THR A 11 8.99 23.38 14.16
C THR A 11 10.37 24.01 14.12
N GLN A 12 10.55 25.15 13.45
CA GLN A 12 11.81 25.90 13.55
C GLN A 12 12.09 26.27 15.03
N THR A 13 12.91 25.50 15.72
CA THR A 13 13.65 25.96 16.91
C THR A 13 15.05 26.40 16.47
N SER A 14 15.67 27.27 17.27
CA SER A 14 17.01 27.82 17.06
C SER A 14 18.13 26.76 17.04
N ASN A 15 17.80 25.48 17.21
CA ASN A 15 18.74 24.37 17.28
C ASN A 15 18.39 23.28 16.24
N PRO A 16 19.18 23.10 15.16
CA PRO A 16 18.86 22.18 14.06
C PRO A 16 18.87 20.67 14.41
N GLN A 17 19.13 20.30 15.67
CA GLN A 17 19.08 18.91 16.16
C GLN A 17 17.85 18.57 17.03
N GLU A 18 16.96 19.53 17.32
CA GLU A 18 15.75 19.26 18.11
C GLU A 18 14.66 18.63 17.25
N THR A 19 14.66 17.30 17.19
CA THR A 19 13.48 16.55 16.73
C THR A 19 12.46 16.52 17.86
N THR A 20 11.40 17.33 17.77
CA THR A 20 10.27 17.23 18.68
C THR A 20 9.45 15.98 18.35
N LYS A 21 8.92 15.31 19.39
CA LYS A 21 8.03 14.16 19.18
C LYS A 21 6.86 14.59 18.29
N PRO A 22 6.45 13.77 17.31
CA PRO A 22 5.29 14.09 16.49
C PRO A 22 4.06 14.24 17.39
N PHE A 23 3.53 15.47 17.44
CA PHE A 23 2.33 15.83 18.19
C PHE A 23 1.20 16.05 17.20
N LEU A 24 0.14 15.26 17.28
CA LEU A 24 -1.12 15.60 16.65
C LEU A 24 -1.96 16.33 17.71
N PRO A 25 -2.32 17.61 17.48
CA PRO A 25 -3.25 18.31 18.38
C PRO A 25 -4.53 17.50 18.57
N GLU A 26 -4.98 17.37 19.83
CA GLU A 26 -6.18 16.59 20.21
C GLU A 26 -7.44 17.04 19.43
N LYS A 27 -7.55 18.34 19.14
CA LYS A 27 -8.60 18.89 18.27
C LYS A 27 -8.61 18.29 16.85
N LEU A 28 -7.44 17.99 16.28
CA LEU A 28 -7.33 17.36 14.97
C LEU A 28 -7.67 15.87 15.01
N GLU A 29 -7.33 15.17 16.09
CA GLU A 29 -7.77 13.78 16.28
C GLU A 29 -9.29 13.68 16.40
N GLN A 30 -9.92 14.62 17.11
CA GLN A 30 -11.37 14.68 17.23
C GLN A 30 -12.05 15.07 15.91
N GLN A 31 -11.49 16.04 15.19
CA GLN A 31 -12.07 16.54 13.94
C GLN A 31 -11.90 15.58 12.75
N TYR A 32 -10.77 14.86 12.68
CA TYR A 32 -10.41 13.98 11.56
C TYR A 32 -10.18 12.54 12.03
N GLY A 33 -10.92 12.11 13.06
CA GLY A 33 -10.75 10.78 13.66
C GLY A 33 -10.94 9.64 12.67
N ASP A 34 -11.82 9.84 11.69
CA ASP A 34 -12.05 8.94 10.56
C ASP A 34 -10.75 8.67 9.78
N LEU A 35 -9.92 9.70 9.55
CA LEU A 35 -8.65 9.58 8.82
C LEU A 35 -7.59 8.74 9.53
N PHE A 36 -7.80 8.40 10.80
CA PHE A 36 -6.88 7.59 11.60
C PHE A 36 -7.46 6.20 11.92
N THR A 37 -8.58 5.83 11.31
CA THR A 37 -9.25 4.54 11.52
C THR A 37 -9.44 3.76 10.22
N GLY A 38 -9.39 2.44 10.31
CA GLY A 38 -9.64 1.55 9.17
C GLY A 38 -8.51 1.51 8.13
N LEU A 39 -8.86 0.93 6.97
CA LEU A 39 -8.04 0.92 5.76
C LEU A 39 -8.37 2.13 4.88
N GLY A 40 -9.63 2.54 4.82
CA GLY A 40 -10.12 3.56 3.88
C GLY A 40 -10.21 3.06 2.44
N CYS A 41 -10.93 3.81 1.60
CA CYS A 41 -11.07 3.56 0.17
C CYS A 41 -11.18 4.92 -0.54
N LEU A 42 -10.33 5.15 -1.53
CA LEU A 42 -10.41 6.34 -2.38
C LEU A 42 -11.61 6.22 -3.32
N PRO A 43 -12.24 7.34 -3.69
CA PRO A 43 -13.34 7.32 -4.63
C PRO A 43 -12.86 6.88 -6.02
N GLY A 44 -13.70 6.07 -6.68
CA GLY A 44 -13.44 5.56 -8.03
C GLY A 44 -12.73 4.20 -8.05
N THR A 45 -12.59 3.64 -9.25
CA THR A 45 -11.92 2.37 -9.49
C THR A 45 -10.76 2.53 -10.46
N HIS A 46 -9.72 1.73 -10.31
CA HIS A 46 -8.59 1.64 -11.23
C HIS A 46 -8.74 0.45 -12.17
N LYS A 47 -8.45 0.68 -13.45
CA LYS A 47 -8.48 -0.34 -14.48
C LYS A 47 -7.06 -0.68 -14.95
N ILE A 48 -6.64 -1.92 -14.75
CA ILE A 48 -5.35 -2.42 -15.23
C ILE A 48 -5.46 -2.66 -16.74
N ARG A 49 -4.72 -1.87 -17.52
CA ARG A 49 -4.67 -2.02 -18.98
C ARG A 49 -3.55 -2.99 -19.35
N ILE A 50 -3.88 -4.02 -20.12
CA ILE A 50 -2.90 -5.01 -20.61
C ILE A 50 -2.74 -4.97 -22.13
N ASN A 51 -1.52 -5.20 -22.59
CA ASN A 51 -1.19 -5.46 -23.97
C ASN A 51 -1.65 -6.88 -24.35
N LYS A 52 -2.68 -6.97 -25.18
CA LYS A 52 -3.29 -8.25 -25.60
C LYS A 52 -2.39 -9.11 -26.49
N THR A 53 -1.28 -8.59 -26.99
CA THR A 53 -0.31 -9.39 -27.76
C THR A 53 0.58 -10.25 -26.86
N VAL A 54 0.66 -9.93 -25.56
CA VAL A 54 1.39 -10.74 -24.57
C VAL A 54 0.47 -11.87 -24.13
N ALA A 55 0.91 -13.12 -24.32
CA ALA A 55 0.15 -14.29 -23.93
C ALA A 55 -0.03 -14.35 -22.40
N PRO A 56 -1.23 -14.68 -21.90
CA PRO A 56 -1.47 -14.87 -20.49
C PRO A 56 -0.67 -16.06 -19.95
N PHE A 57 -0.34 -16.02 -18.66
CA PHE A 57 0.48 -17.04 -18.02
C PHE A 57 -0.09 -17.45 -16.66
N VAL A 58 -0.15 -18.76 -16.43
CA VAL A 58 -0.68 -19.39 -15.22
C VAL A 58 0.49 -20.04 -14.47
N HIS A 59 0.86 -19.45 -13.33
CA HIS A 59 1.91 -19.97 -12.46
C HIS A 59 1.39 -21.18 -11.68
N ALA A 60 2.24 -22.20 -11.53
CA ALA A 60 2.00 -23.24 -10.54
C ALA A 60 2.09 -22.67 -9.12
N PRO A 61 1.25 -23.13 -8.17
CA PRO A 61 1.34 -22.72 -6.76
C PRO A 61 2.71 -23.08 -6.17
N ARG A 62 3.31 -22.15 -5.42
CA ARG A 62 4.55 -22.43 -4.68
C ARG A 62 4.23 -23.24 -3.42
N LYS A 63 5.13 -24.17 -3.09
CA LYS A 63 5.04 -24.94 -1.84
C LYS A 63 5.30 -24.02 -0.66
N ILE A 64 4.39 -24.06 0.31
CA ILE A 64 4.52 -23.32 1.57
C ILE A 64 5.07 -24.29 2.63
N PRO A 65 6.16 -23.94 3.33
CA PRO A 65 6.65 -24.74 4.45
C PRO A 65 5.56 -24.97 5.50
N ILE A 66 5.47 -26.20 6.00
CA ILE A 66 4.43 -26.60 6.97
C ILE A 66 4.43 -25.67 8.19
N ALA A 67 5.63 -25.30 8.68
CA ALA A 67 5.81 -24.45 9.85
C ALA A 67 5.17 -23.04 9.74
N ILE A 68 4.90 -22.55 8.53
CA ILE A 68 4.28 -21.23 8.31
C ILE A 68 2.89 -21.30 7.70
N LYS A 69 2.40 -22.50 7.36
CA LYS A 69 1.16 -22.69 6.61
C LYS A 69 -0.04 -22.05 7.32
N ASP A 70 -0.17 -22.25 8.64
CA ASP A 70 -1.27 -21.68 9.41
C ASP A 70 -1.19 -20.16 9.51
N LYS A 71 0.02 -19.60 9.61
CA LYS A 71 0.23 -18.15 9.62
C LYS A 71 -0.12 -17.52 8.28
N VAL A 72 0.25 -18.17 7.18
CA VAL A 72 -0.14 -17.73 5.83
C VAL A 72 -1.66 -17.75 5.67
N LYS A 73 -2.30 -18.83 6.10
CA LYS A 73 -3.76 -18.93 6.05
C LYS A 73 -4.43 -17.80 6.86
N ALA A 74 -3.98 -17.58 8.09
CA ALA A 74 -4.52 -16.53 8.95
C ALA A 74 -4.38 -15.13 8.34
N GLU A 75 -3.27 -14.84 7.65
CA GLU A 75 -3.11 -13.56 6.96
C GLU A 75 -4.01 -13.45 5.73
N LEU A 76 -4.19 -14.52 4.95
CA LEU A 76 -5.13 -14.55 3.83
C LEU A 76 -6.58 -14.34 4.30
N ASP A 77 -7.00 -15.06 5.35
CA ASP A 77 -8.32 -14.89 5.96
C ASP A 77 -8.51 -13.43 6.42
N ARG A 78 -7.50 -12.86 7.11
CA ARG A 78 -7.54 -11.46 7.54
C ARG A 78 -7.68 -10.51 6.35
N MET A 79 -6.95 -10.73 5.25
CA MET A 79 -7.03 -9.90 4.04
C MET A 79 -8.39 -9.98 3.37
N GLU A 80 -9.04 -11.15 3.38
CA GLU A 80 -10.41 -11.35 2.91
C GLU A 80 -11.41 -10.61 3.81
N ASP A 81 -11.29 -10.75 5.14
CA ASP A 81 -12.17 -10.10 6.13
C ASP A 81 -12.15 -8.57 6.03
N ILE A 82 -10.99 -7.98 5.69
CA ILE A 82 -10.87 -6.53 5.50
C ILE A 82 -11.13 -6.07 4.06
N GLY A 83 -11.56 -6.97 3.17
CA GLY A 83 -11.95 -6.66 1.79
C GLY A 83 -10.80 -6.32 0.84
N VAL A 84 -9.56 -6.72 1.16
CA VAL A 84 -8.38 -6.46 0.30
C VAL A 84 -8.27 -7.50 -0.82
N ILE A 85 -8.72 -8.72 -0.57
CA ILE A 85 -8.79 -9.81 -1.55
C ILE A 85 -10.14 -10.50 -1.47
N PHE A 86 -10.49 -11.25 -2.51
CA PHE A 86 -11.65 -12.12 -2.56
C PHE A 86 -11.28 -13.46 -3.21
N LYS A 87 -12.06 -14.51 -2.94
CA LYS A 87 -11.89 -15.79 -3.61
C LYS A 87 -12.38 -15.71 -5.05
N GLN A 88 -11.51 -16.04 -6.00
CA GLN A 88 -11.89 -16.27 -7.38
C GLN A 88 -12.20 -17.76 -7.59
N GLN A 89 -13.43 -18.06 -7.99
CA GLN A 89 -13.92 -19.43 -8.21
C GLN A 89 -13.90 -19.82 -9.69
N GLU A 90 -13.91 -18.82 -10.57
CA GLU A 90 -13.91 -19.05 -12.02
C GLU A 90 -12.49 -19.10 -12.58
N PRO A 91 -12.26 -19.87 -13.67
CA PRO A 91 -10.97 -19.89 -14.34
C PRO A 91 -10.53 -18.50 -14.83
N THR A 92 -9.31 -18.10 -14.51
CA THR A 92 -8.71 -16.85 -15.00
C THR A 92 -7.54 -17.14 -15.94
N GLN A 93 -7.32 -16.22 -16.88
CA GLN A 93 -6.19 -16.32 -17.80
C GLN A 93 -4.84 -16.03 -17.11
N TRP A 94 -4.86 -15.15 -16.11
CA TRP A 94 -3.67 -14.75 -15.35
C TRP A 94 -3.71 -15.35 -13.96
N VAL A 95 -2.66 -16.10 -13.60
CA VAL A 95 -2.46 -16.59 -12.23
C VAL A 95 -1.00 -16.39 -11.86
N ASN A 96 -0.75 -15.63 -10.79
CA ASN A 96 0.61 -15.36 -10.30
C ASN A 96 0.90 -16.23 -9.08
N SER A 97 2.14 -16.71 -8.95
CA SER A 97 2.52 -17.48 -7.77
C SER A 97 2.61 -16.58 -6.54
N MET A 98 2.13 -17.08 -5.40
CA MET A 98 2.26 -16.39 -4.11
C MET A 98 3.67 -16.53 -3.55
N VAL A 99 4.18 -15.46 -2.97
CA VAL A 99 5.47 -15.37 -2.28
C VAL A 99 5.25 -14.83 -0.88
N THR A 100 5.92 -15.42 0.10
CA THR A 100 5.86 -14.95 1.48
C THR A 100 7.20 -15.11 2.18
N VAL A 101 7.48 -14.22 3.11
CA VAL A 101 8.69 -14.22 3.95
C VAL A 101 8.31 -13.89 5.39
N ILE A 102 8.99 -14.48 6.36
CA ILE A 102 8.81 -14.11 7.77
C ILE A 102 9.65 -12.85 8.01
N LYS A 103 9.00 -11.75 8.39
CA LYS A 103 9.71 -10.54 8.84
C LYS A 103 10.23 -10.73 10.28
N PRO A 104 11.28 -9.99 10.71
CA PRO A 104 11.79 -10.06 12.09
C PRO A 104 10.74 -9.77 13.17
N ASN A 105 9.71 -8.97 12.84
CA ASN A 105 8.58 -8.69 13.72
C ASN A 105 7.50 -9.80 13.74
N GLY A 106 7.79 -10.96 13.16
CA GLY A 106 6.89 -12.11 13.10
C GLY A 106 5.77 -12.02 12.05
N LYS A 107 5.62 -10.89 11.35
CA LYS A 107 4.60 -10.72 10.30
C LYS A 107 4.96 -11.52 9.05
N ILE A 108 3.93 -11.99 8.34
CA ILE A 108 4.05 -12.82 7.15
C ILE A 108 3.35 -12.16 5.94
N PRO A 109 3.96 -11.13 5.32
CA PRO A 109 3.35 -10.49 4.15
C PRO A 109 3.06 -11.50 3.04
N ILE A 110 1.88 -11.36 2.45
CA ILE A 110 1.48 -12.07 1.25
C ILE A 110 1.78 -11.18 0.06
N CYS A 111 2.62 -11.66 -0.84
CA CYS A 111 2.95 -11.01 -2.10
C CYS A 111 2.61 -11.94 -3.26
N ILE A 112 2.36 -11.38 -4.43
CA ILE A 112 2.37 -12.12 -5.69
C ILE A 112 3.72 -11.96 -6.38
N ASP A 113 4.07 -12.89 -7.26
CA ASP A 113 5.16 -12.76 -8.23
C ASP A 113 4.60 -12.30 -9.59
N PRO A 114 4.53 -10.98 -9.87
CA PRO A 114 3.85 -10.45 -11.03
C PRO A 114 4.75 -10.37 -12.27
N ARG A 115 5.88 -11.07 -12.32
CA ARG A 115 6.90 -10.87 -13.38
C ARG A 115 6.35 -10.99 -14.80
N ASP A 116 5.47 -11.95 -15.06
CA ASP A 116 4.88 -12.13 -16.39
C ASP A 116 3.72 -11.16 -16.64
N LEU A 117 2.88 -10.93 -15.64
CA LEU A 117 1.82 -9.92 -15.71
C LEU A 117 2.38 -8.52 -15.99
N ASN A 118 3.48 -8.15 -15.34
CA ASN A 118 4.15 -6.85 -15.50
C ASN A 118 4.70 -6.61 -16.92
N LYS A 119 4.92 -7.66 -17.73
CA LYS A 119 5.27 -7.53 -19.15
C LYS A 119 4.06 -7.16 -20.01
N ALA A 120 2.87 -7.57 -19.59
CA ALA A 120 1.62 -7.27 -20.26
C ALA A 120 1.03 -5.93 -19.83
N ILE A 121 1.22 -5.50 -18.58
CA ILE A 121 0.67 -4.23 -18.09
C ILE A 121 1.24 -3.04 -18.88
N LEU A 122 0.34 -2.23 -19.44
CA LEU A 122 0.64 -0.93 -20.04
C LEU A 122 0.86 0.09 -18.92
N ARG A 123 2.08 0.58 -18.76
CA ARG A 123 2.42 1.52 -17.69
C ARG A 123 1.94 2.92 -18.00
N GLU A 124 1.24 3.51 -17.05
CA GLU A 124 0.91 4.93 -17.09
C GLU A 124 2.18 5.77 -16.84
N HIS A 125 2.32 6.86 -17.59
CA HIS A 125 3.41 7.81 -17.41
C HIS A 125 2.92 8.97 -16.56
N TYR A 126 3.23 8.92 -15.26
CA TYR A 126 2.98 10.01 -14.33
C TYR A 126 4.32 10.61 -13.86
N PRO A 127 4.63 11.88 -14.19
CA PRO A 127 5.87 12.51 -13.76
C PRO A 127 5.81 12.77 -12.25
N LEU A 128 6.64 12.08 -11.49
CA LEU A 128 6.83 12.36 -10.07
C LEU A 128 7.77 13.56 -9.94
N LYS A 129 7.39 14.51 -9.08
CA LYS A 129 8.25 15.65 -8.75
C LYS A 129 9.50 15.17 -8.03
N THR A 130 10.64 15.81 -8.31
CA THR A 130 11.87 15.57 -7.55
C THR A 130 11.77 16.21 -6.16
N VAL A 131 12.68 15.82 -5.26
CA VAL A 131 12.74 16.39 -3.92
C VAL A 131 13.02 17.90 -3.99
N GLU A 132 13.90 18.34 -4.90
CA GLU A 132 14.27 19.74 -5.12
C GLU A 132 13.08 20.57 -5.65
N GLU A 133 12.30 20.02 -6.58
CA GLU A 133 11.08 20.66 -7.09
C GLU A 133 10.00 20.82 -6.00
N VAL A 134 9.95 19.90 -5.05
CA VAL A 134 9.03 20.01 -3.91
C VAL A 134 9.54 21.03 -2.89
N ILE A 135 10.84 21.02 -2.55
CA ILE A 135 11.43 21.95 -1.56
C ILE A 135 11.36 23.40 -2.06
N SER A 136 11.66 23.65 -3.34
CA SER A 136 11.61 24.99 -3.92
C SER A 136 10.22 25.64 -3.88
N GLN A 137 9.15 24.86 -3.73
CA GLN A 137 7.77 25.38 -3.56
C GLN A 137 7.47 25.83 -2.13
N MET A 138 8.39 25.65 -1.17
CA MET A 138 8.18 25.93 0.27
C MET A 138 9.27 26.83 0.89
N PRO A 139 9.70 27.94 0.27
CA PRO A 139 10.88 28.71 0.70
C PRO A 139 10.77 29.33 2.11
N ASN A 140 9.54 29.61 2.57
CA ASN A 140 9.28 30.26 3.85
C ASN A 140 8.53 29.35 4.84
N ALA A 141 8.48 28.03 4.59
CA ALA A 141 7.81 27.10 5.49
C ALA A 141 8.52 27.04 6.85
N LYS A 142 7.79 27.37 7.92
CA LYS A 142 8.30 27.38 9.31
C LYS A 142 7.94 26.12 10.09
N VAL A 143 6.90 25.42 9.64
CA VAL A 143 6.38 24.20 10.24
C VAL A 143 6.10 23.21 9.13
N LEU A 144 6.64 21.99 9.27
CA LEU A 144 6.43 20.90 8.32
C LEU A 144 5.85 19.69 9.07
N SER A 145 4.86 19.05 8.46
CA SER A 145 4.28 17.80 8.95
C SER A 145 4.36 16.73 7.88
N LYS A 146 4.80 15.54 8.26
CA LYS A 146 4.87 14.38 7.36
C LYS A 146 3.78 13.38 7.70
N LEU A 147 2.85 13.20 6.78
CA LEU A 147 1.79 12.20 6.83
C LEU A 147 2.14 11.05 5.88
N ASP A 148 1.82 9.83 6.30
CA ASP A 148 2.01 8.61 5.51
C ASP A 148 0.71 7.83 5.43
N ALA A 149 0.30 7.50 4.21
CA ALA A 149 -0.88 6.68 3.96
C ALA A 149 -0.51 5.20 4.16
N THR A 150 -1.02 4.61 5.24
CA THR A 150 -0.71 3.22 5.59
C THR A 150 -1.36 2.29 4.58
N SER A 151 -0.59 1.41 3.95
CA SER A 151 -1.10 0.49 2.92
C SER A 151 -1.79 1.19 1.75
N GLY A 152 -1.31 2.38 1.35
CA GLY A 152 -1.96 3.25 0.35
C GLY A 152 -2.41 2.56 -0.95
N PHE A 153 -1.72 1.52 -1.42
CA PHE A 153 -2.14 0.75 -2.59
C PHE A 153 -3.50 0.07 -2.42
N TRP A 154 -3.84 -0.38 -1.21
CA TRP A 154 -5.11 -1.04 -0.92
C TRP A 154 -6.29 -0.07 -0.84
N HIS A 155 -6.05 1.24 -0.88
CA HIS A 155 -7.13 2.22 -0.90
C HIS A 155 -7.73 2.39 -2.30
N ILE A 156 -7.07 1.88 -3.35
CA ILE A 156 -7.53 2.00 -4.72
C ILE A 156 -8.24 0.70 -5.10
N GLN A 157 -9.56 0.76 -5.25
CA GLN A 157 -10.34 -0.38 -5.68
C GLN A 157 -10.07 -0.67 -7.17
N LEU A 158 -9.91 -1.94 -7.54
CA LEU A 158 -9.85 -2.34 -8.93
C LEU A 158 -11.26 -2.46 -9.52
N ASP A 159 -11.43 -2.18 -10.81
CA ASP A 159 -12.67 -2.53 -11.50
C ASP A 159 -12.81 -4.05 -11.64
N GLU A 160 -14.04 -4.56 -11.69
CA GLU A 160 -14.32 -6.01 -11.74
C GLU A 160 -13.62 -6.73 -12.93
N PRO A 161 -13.43 -6.12 -14.12
CA PRO A 161 -12.69 -6.74 -15.22
C PRO A 161 -11.15 -6.81 -15.06
N SER A 162 -10.55 -6.08 -14.12
CA SER A 162 -9.08 -6.07 -13.90
C SER A 162 -8.61 -7.28 -13.10
#